data_AF-A0A3C1PQW0-F1
#
_entry.id   AF-A0A3C1PQW0-F1
#
_cell.length_a   1.000
_cell.length_b   1.000
_cell.length_c   1.000
_cell.angle_alpha   90.00
_cell.angle_beta   90.00
_cell.angle_gamma   90.00
#
_symmetry.space_group_name_H-M   'P 1'
#
loop_
_entity.id
_entity.type
_entity.pdbx_description
1 polymer ?
#
loop_
_entity_poly.entity_id
_entity_poly.type
_entity_poly.pdbx_seq_one_letter_code
_entity_poly.pdbx_strand_id
1 'polypeptide(L)'
;MHEKIFERFRQAELSISQNYGGTGLGLSIAKGFVDLLGGKIWVQSELELGSTFYFTIPFHVVNEIEKTYSPTKQSDFKTTILIAEDDEYNYLFIEEILLNMDFKLIHAKNGKEAIDICKLNPEINLILMDIKMPIMDGNTAAKLIKEFRPDLPIIAQTAYYYEQCKEIYGEMVFDEYITKPINDDE
;
A
#
# COMPACT_ATOMS: atom_id res chain seq x y z
N MET A 1 -28.99 -24.50 3.42
CA MET A 1 -28.21 -25.27 4.42
C MET A 1 -26.77 -24.77 4.59
N HIS A 2 -26.25 -23.88 3.72
CA HIS A 2 -24.85 -23.44 3.77
C HIS A 2 -24.58 -22.08 4.45
N GLU A 3 -25.58 -21.36 4.95
CA GLU A 3 -25.35 -20.03 5.59
C GLU A 3 -24.49 -20.10 6.87
N LYS A 4 -24.55 -21.24 7.57
CA LYS A 4 -23.81 -21.43 8.83
C LYS A 4 -22.29 -21.32 8.66
N ILE A 5 -21.73 -21.52 7.47
CA ILE A 5 -20.27 -21.46 7.25
C ILE A 5 -19.72 -20.03 7.35
N PHE A 6 -20.59 -19.02 7.25
CA PHE A 6 -20.20 -17.61 7.39
C PHE A 6 -20.31 -17.10 8.83
N GLU A 7 -20.79 -17.91 9.77
CA GLU A 7 -20.76 -17.57 11.19
C GLU A 7 -19.33 -17.72 11.75
N ARG A 8 -19.00 -16.90 12.75
CA ARG A 8 -17.68 -16.91 13.38
C ARG A 8 -17.39 -18.26 14.05
N PHE A 9 -16.12 -18.68 14.01
CA PHE A 9 -15.61 -19.88 14.68
C PHE A 9 -16.22 -21.20 14.21
N ARG A 10 -16.76 -21.23 12.99
CA ARG A 10 -17.32 -22.45 12.39
C ARG A 10 -16.22 -23.24 11.69
N GLN A 11 -16.14 -24.52 12.02
CA GLN A 11 -15.23 -25.49 11.43
C GLN A 11 -16.00 -26.76 11.07
N ALA A 12 -15.60 -27.45 10.00
CA ALA A 12 -16.26 -28.66 9.53
C ALA A 12 -16.04 -29.87 10.48
N GLU A 13 -14.85 -29.98 11.05
CA GLU A 13 -14.52 -30.99 12.07
C GLU A 13 -13.52 -30.43 13.09
N LEU A 14 -13.73 -30.76 14.37
CA LEU A 14 -12.79 -30.44 15.45
C LEU A 14 -11.48 -31.27 15.36
N SER A 15 -11.47 -32.38 14.62
CA SER A 15 -10.34 -33.32 14.47
C SER A 15 -9.26 -32.85 13.49
N ILE A 16 -9.56 -31.88 12.62
CA ILE A 16 -8.61 -31.35 11.61
C ILE A 16 -7.71 -30.25 12.22
N SER A 17 -7.95 -29.87 13.47
CA SER A 17 -7.30 -28.75 14.16
C SER A 17 -5.83 -28.99 14.54
N GLN A 18 -5.30 -30.21 14.41
CA GLN A 18 -3.96 -30.48 14.92
C GLN A 18 -2.81 -30.11 13.97
N ASN A 19 -3.03 -29.96 12.66
CA ASN A 19 -1.94 -29.59 11.73
C ASN A 19 -2.29 -28.49 10.71
N TYR A 20 -3.56 -28.20 10.40
CA TYR A 20 -3.92 -27.24 9.34
C TYR A 20 -5.19 -26.40 9.61
N GLY A 21 -5.73 -26.42 10.84
CA GLY A 21 -7.02 -25.80 11.16
C GLY A 21 -6.94 -24.28 11.37
N GLY A 22 -7.51 -23.49 10.47
CA GLY A 22 -7.73 -22.05 10.67
C GLY A 22 -8.77 -21.76 11.75
N THR A 23 -8.79 -20.54 12.30
CA THR A 23 -9.67 -20.11 13.41
C THR A 23 -11.18 -20.12 13.11
N GLY A 24 -11.59 -20.50 11.90
CA GLY A 24 -12.99 -20.42 11.45
C GLY A 24 -13.48 -18.97 11.27
N LEU A 25 -12.57 -18.01 11.14
CA LEU A 25 -12.92 -16.59 10.99
C LEU A 25 -12.92 -16.11 9.54
N GLY A 26 -12.19 -16.75 8.62
CA GLY A 26 -11.98 -16.25 7.25
C GLY A 26 -13.27 -15.88 6.51
N LEU A 27 -14.23 -16.80 6.42
CA LEU A 27 -15.50 -16.54 5.75
C LEU A 27 -16.39 -15.51 6.48
N SER A 28 -16.31 -15.46 7.81
CA SER A 28 -17.04 -14.46 8.59
C SER A 28 -16.49 -13.04 8.41
N ILE A 29 -15.17 -12.91 8.21
CA ILE A 29 -14.50 -11.65 7.87
C ILE A 29 -14.87 -11.24 6.45
N ALA A 30 -14.78 -12.16 5.49
CA ALA A 30 -15.19 -11.91 4.10
C ALA A 30 -16.65 -11.44 4.01
N LYS A 31 -17.56 -12.10 4.74
CA LYS A 31 -18.96 -11.67 4.85
C LYS A 31 -19.07 -10.26 5.44
N GLY A 32 -18.33 -9.95 6.51
CA GLY A 32 -18.31 -8.62 7.11
C GLY A 32 -17.92 -7.52 6.13
N PHE A 33 -16.87 -7.74 5.32
CA PHE A 33 -16.45 -6.79 4.29
C PHE A 33 -17.51 -6.63 3.19
N VAL A 34 -18.06 -7.73 2.70
CA VAL A 34 -19.11 -7.69 1.66
C VAL A 34 -20.36 -6.97 2.17
N ASP A 35 -20.78 -7.21 3.41
CA ASP A 35 -21.91 -6.51 4.03
C ASP A 35 -21.62 -5.01 4.19
N LEU A 36 -20.41 -4.64 4.61
CA LEU A 36 -19.97 -3.24 4.75
C LEU A 36 -19.96 -2.50 3.41
N LEU A 37 -19.58 -3.19 2.34
CA LEU A 37 -19.63 -2.67 0.98
C LEU A 37 -21.03 -2.67 0.37
N GLY A 38 -22.09 -3.05 1.11
CA GLY A 38 -23.47 -3.09 0.61
C GLY A 38 -23.74 -4.24 -0.37
N GLY A 39 -22.92 -5.29 -0.29
CA GLY A 39 -22.93 -6.45 -1.16
C GLY A 39 -23.70 -7.65 -0.65
N LYS A 40 -23.48 -8.81 -1.28
CA LYS A 40 -24.01 -10.11 -0.87
C LYS A 40 -22.98 -11.20 -1.13
N ILE A 41 -22.86 -12.19 -0.23
CA ILE A 41 -21.97 -13.35 -0.39
C ILE A 41 -22.75 -14.66 -0.22
N TRP A 42 -22.44 -15.69 -0.99
CA TRP A 42 -23.04 -17.03 -0.89
C TRP A 42 -22.12 -18.13 -1.46
N VAL A 43 -22.54 -19.39 -1.32
CA VAL A 43 -21.80 -20.55 -1.83
C VAL A 43 -22.76 -21.52 -2.53
N GLN A 44 -22.28 -22.17 -3.57
CA GLN A 44 -22.87 -23.36 -4.16
C GLN A 44 -21.86 -24.50 -4.01
N SER A 45 -22.27 -25.64 -3.46
CA SER A 45 -21.37 -26.76 -3.28
C SER A 45 -22.11 -28.07 -3.45
N GLU A 46 -21.48 -28.98 -4.19
CA GLU A 46 -21.92 -30.35 -4.36
C GLU A 46 -20.80 -31.28 -3.91
N LEU A 47 -21.15 -32.27 -3.09
CA LEU A 47 -20.19 -33.23 -2.55
C LEU A 47 -19.47 -33.94 -3.71
N GLU A 48 -18.15 -34.11 -3.60
CA GLU A 48 -17.27 -34.71 -4.63
C GLU A 48 -17.16 -33.93 -5.96
N LEU A 49 -17.90 -32.82 -6.14
CA LEU A 49 -17.83 -31.97 -7.32
C LEU A 49 -17.21 -30.58 -7.03
N GLY A 50 -17.20 -30.17 -5.76
CA GLY A 50 -16.49 -28.99 -5.28
C GLY A 50 -17.40 -27.91 -4.71
N SER A 51 -16.83 -26.71 -4.53
CA SER A 51 -17.53 -25.55 -3.98
C SER A 51 -17.14 -24.29 -4.76
N THR A 52 -18.13 -23.49 -5.11
CA THR A 52 -17.95 -22.17 -5.71
C THR A 52 -18.54 -21.11 -4.79
N PHE A 53 -17.70 -20.16 -4.39
CA PHE A 53 -18.08 -19.01 -3.58
C PHE A 53 -18.32 -17.81 -4.49
N TYR A 54 -19.35 -17.05 -4.18
CA TYR A 54 -19.77 -15.90 -4.97
C TYR A 54 -19.97 -14.70 -4.05
N PHE A 55 -19.66 -13.51 -4.55
CA PHE A 55 -20.08 -12.27 -3.92
C PHE A 55 -20.46 -11.21 -4.97
N THR A 56 -21.21 -10.22 -4.53
CA THR A 56 -21.51 -9.00 -5.29
C THR A 56 -21.20 -7.79 -4.42
N ILE A 57 -20.72 -6.72 -5.02
CA ILE A 57 -20.63 -5.39 -4.41
C ILE A 57 -21.18 -4.35 -5.39
N PRO A 58 -21.87 -3.30 -4.93
CA PRO A 58 -22.11 -2.12 -5.74
C PRO A 58 -20.78 -1.45 -6.06
N PHE A 59 -20.57 -1.09 -7.32
CA PHE A 59 -19.43 -0.30 -7.73
C PHE A 59 -19.87 0.64 -8.85
N HIS A 60 -19.23 1.80 -8.92
CA HIS A 60 -19.40 2.71 -10.05
C HIS A 60 -18.38 2.33 -11.11
N VAL A 61 -18.86 1.90 -12.28
CA VAL A 61 -18.00 1.72 -13.45
C VAL A 61 -17.55 3.12 -13.86
N VAL A 62 -16.28 3.41 -13.67
CA VAL A 62 -15.64 4.55 -14.33
C VAL A 62 -15.48 4.13 -15.79
N ASN A 63 -16.38 4.62 -16.65
CA ASN A 63 -16.31 4.38 -18.09
C ASN A 63 -15.04 5.04 -18.61
N GLU A 64 -14.13 4.21 -19.10
CA GLU A 64 -12.79 4.57 -19.55
C GLU A 64 -11.97 5.24 -18.43
N ILE A 65 -10.94 4.52 -17.99
CA ILE A 65 -9.64 5.18 -17.90
C ILE A 65 -9.40 5.65 -19.34
N GLU A 66 -9.92 6.82 -19.71
CA GLU A 66 -9.20 7.61 -20.67
C GLU A 66 -7.84 7.69 -20.00
N LYS A 67 -6.87 6.95 -20.53
CA LYS A 67 -5.49 7.38 -20.47
C LYS A 67 -5.44 8.67 -21.29
N THR A 68 -6.16 9.70 -20.87
CA THR A 68 -5.68 11.05 -20.94
C THR A 68 -4.48 11.07 -19.99
N TYR A 69 -3.38 10.46 -20.47
CA TYR A 69 -2.20 11.27 -20.72
C TYR A 69 -2.67 12.48 -21.55
N SER A 70 -3.39 13.39 -20.90
CA SER A 70 -3.09 14.77 -21.14
C SER A 70 -1.63 14.82 -20.74
N PRO A 71 -0.68 15.11 -21.63
CA PRO A 71 0.43 15.90 -21.15
C PRO A 71 -0.28 17.10 -20.52
N THR A 72 -0.47 17.07 -19.20
CA THR A 72 -0.82 18.25 -18.45
C THR A 72 0.15 19.27 -19.01
N LYS A 73 -0.45 20.34 -19.55
CA LYS A 73 0.20 21.51 -20.14
C LYS A 73 1.61 21.61 -19.58
N GLN A 74 2.63 21.82 -20.43
CA GLN A 74 3.94 22.31 -19.99
C GLN A 74 3.72 23.34 -18.88
N SER A 75 3.72 22.84 -17.67
CA SER A 75 3.58 23.54 -16.43
C SER A 75 4.93 23.21 -15.87
N ASP A 76 5.69 24.27 -15.60
CA ASP A 76 6.91 24.11 -14.86
C ASP A 76 6.51 23.52 -13.52
N PHE A 77 6.52 22.18 -13.42
CA PHE A 77 6.24 21.47 -12.19
C PHE A 77 7.19 22.06 -11.16
N LYS A 78 6.62 22.76 -10.18
CA LYS A 78 7.43 23.49 -9.22
C LYS A 78 8.14 22.55 -8.25
N THR A 79 7.68 21.31 -8.16
CA THR A 79 8.17 20.32 -7.20
C THR A 79 8.17 18.92 -7.81
N THR A 80 9.31 18.25 -7.76
CA THR A 80 9.49 16.84 -8.17
C THR A 80 9.62 15.96 -6.93
N ILE A 81 8.80 14.92 -6.84
CA ILE A 81 8.74 13.99 -5.70
C ILE A 81 9.20 12.62 -6.18
N LEU A 82 10.14 12.01 -5.45
CA LEU A 82 10.53 10.62 -5.62
C LEU A 82 9.77 9.76 -4.61
N ILE A 83 9.03 8.77 -5.08
CA ILE A 83 8.31 7.81 -4.26
C ILE A 83 9.08 6.48 -4.32
N ALA A 84 9.62 6.04 -3.20
CA ALA A 84 10.29 4.75 -3.05
C ALA A 84 9.34 3.77 -2.34
N GLU A 85 8.71 2.88 -3.10
CA GLU A 85 7.68 1.94 -2.67
C GLU A 85 7.77 0.67 -3.54
N ASP A 86 7.90 -0.51 -2.93
CA ASP A 86 8.04 -1.76 -3.66
C ASP A 86 6.70 -2.41 -4.04
N ASP A 87 5.62 -2.12 -3.31
CA ASP A 87 4.29 -2.58 -3.65
C ASP A 87 3.62 -1.63 -4.66
N GLU A 88 3.29 -2.17 -5.85
CA GLU A 88 2.70 -1.40 -6.94
C GLU A 88 1.33 -0.79 -6.58
N TYR A 89 0.54 -1.44 -5.73
CA TYR A 89 -0.77 -0.92 -5.31
C TYR A 89 -0.61 0.23 -4.33
N ASN A 90 0.36 0.14 -3.41
CA ASN A 90 0.68 1.27 -2.54
C ASN A 90 1.19 2.46 -3.35
N TYR A 91 2.05 2.23 -4.34
CA TYR A 91 2.52 3.30 -5.23
C TYR A 91 1.36 3.97 -5.96
N LEU A 92 0.47 3.17 -6.59
CA LEU A 92 -0.69 3.70 -7.32
C LEU A 92 -1.64 4.48 -6.39
N PHE A 93 -1.80 4.04 -5.15
CA PHE A 93 -2.59 4.78 -4.16
C PHE A 93 -1.97 6.15 -3.85
N ILE A 94 -0.66 6.22 -3.60
CA ILE A 94 0.04 7.49 -3.35
C ILE A 94 0.01 8.38 -4.60
N GLU A 95 0.21 7.79 -5.78
CA GLU A 95 0.10 8.49 -7.05
C GLU A 95 -1.28 9.14 -7.18
N GLU A 96 -2.36 8.41 -6.95
CA GLU A 96 -3.74 8.93 -7.01
C GLU A 96 -3.99 10.10 -6.07
N ILE A 97 -3.49 10.03 -4.82
CA ILE A 97 -3.59 11.13 -3.85
C ILE A 97 -2.88 12.39 -4.36
N LEU A 98 -1.69 12.22 -4.92
CA LEU A 98 -0.83 13.32 -5.36
C LEU A 98 -1.14 13.81 -6.79
N LEU A 99 -1.90 13.06 -7.60
CA LEU A 99 -2.25 13.41 -8.99
C LEU A 99 -3.03 14.73 -9.10
N ASN A 100 -3.82 15.06 -8.07
CA ASN A 100 -4.57 16.32 -8.03
C ASN A 100 -3.69 17.53 -7.66
N MET A 101 -2.41 17.32 -7.41
CA MET A 101 -1.42 18.35 -7.07
C MET A 101 -0.46 18.57 -8.25
N ASP A 102 0.08 19.78 -8.40
CA ASP A 102 1.01 20.15 -9.48
C ASP A 102 2.44 19.59 -9.25
N PHE A 103 2.56 18.27 -9.10
CA PHE A 103 3.82 17.56 -8.83
C PHE A 103 4.27 16.67 -9.98
N LYS A 104 5.59 16.61 -10.21
CA LYS A 104 6.22 15.58 -11.04
C LYS A 104 6.56 14.39 -10.15
N LEU A 105 5.94 13.24 -10.37
CA LEU A 105 6.21 12.03 -9.59
C LEU A 105 7.23 11.13 -10.32
N ILE A 106 8.15 10.55 -9.56
CA ILE A 106 9.11 9.54 -10.02
C ILE A 106 9.01 8.34 -9.09
N HIS A 107 8.94 7.12 -9.62
CA HIS A 107 8.84 5.89 -8.85
C HIS A 107 10.19 5.17 -8.74
N ALA A 108 10.49 4.63 -7.56
CA ALA A 108 11.54 3.64 -7.33
C ALA A 108 10.97 2.43 -6.60
N LYS A 109 11.35 1.22 -7.00
CA LYS A 109 10.82 -0.05 -6.42
C LYS A 109 11.64 -0.58 -5.25
N ASN A 110 12.72 0.10 -4.86
CA ASN A 110 13.58 -0.26 -3.73
C ASN A 110 14.56 0.88 -3.41
N GLY A 111 15.25 0.79 -2.26
CA GLY A 111 16.19 1.81 -1.82
C GLY A 111 17.41 2.00 -2.74
N LYS A 112 17.85 0.96 -3.45
CA LYS A 112 19.00 1.07 -4.37
C LYS A 112 18.62 1.87 -5.61
N GLU A 113 17.46 1.58 -6.18
CA GLU A 113 16.89 2.36 -7.29
C GLU A 113 16.63 3.81 -6.88
N ALA A 114 16.12 4.04 -5.67
CA ALA A 114 15.91 5.39 -5.13
C ALA A 114 17.20 6.22 -5.10
N ILE A 115 18.32 5.63 -4.67
CA ILE A 115 19.64 6.29 -4.69
C ILE A 115 20.05 6.62 -6.13
N ASP A 116 19.93 5.65 -7.05
CA ASP A 116 20.41 5.81 -8.42
C ASP A 116 19.58 6.87 -9.17
N ILE A 117 18.27 6.90 -8.96
CA ILE A 117 17.38 7.95 -9.46
C ILE A 117 17.75 9.30 -8.84
N CYS A 118 17.97 9.37 -7.53
CA CYS A 118 18.30 10.61 -6.84
C CYS A 118 19.62 11.24 -7.34
N LYS A 119 20.58 10.41 -7.75
CA LYS A 119 21.85 10.86 -8.36
C LYS A 119 21.68 11.42 -9.76
N LEU A 120 20.74 10.86 -10.53
CA LEU A 120 20.51 11.25 -11.92
C LEU A 120 19.55 12.44 -12.08
N ASN A 121 18.72 12.71 -11.06
CA ASN A 121 17.65 13.71 -11.11
C ASN A 121 17.87 14.76 -10.01
N PRO A 122 18.74 15.76 -10.24
CA PRO A 122 19.01 16.81 -9.26
C PRO A 122 17.78 17.66 -8.93
N GLU A 123 16.77 17.70 -9.80
CA GLU A 123 15.53 18.45 -9.61
C GLU A 123 14.59 17.87 -8.54
N ILE A 124 14.83 16.66 -8.03
CA ILE A 124 14.04 16.10 -6.94
C ILE A 124 14.09 17.02 -5.72
N ASN A 125 12.92 17.33 -5.17
CA ASN A 125 12.73 18.26 -4.05
C ASN A 125 12.27 17.57 -2.77
N LEU A 126 11.74 16.35 -2.88
CA LEU A 126 11.22 15.57 -1.76
C LEU A 126 11.31 14.07 -2.09
N ILE A 127 11.56 13.25 -1.08
CA ILE A 127 11.45 11.80 -1.17
C ILE A 127 10.39 11.30 -0.18
N LEU A 128 9.39 10.57 -0.66
CA LEU A 128 8.53 9.71 0.15
C LEU A 128 9.10 8.30 0.11
N MET A 129 9.53 7.75 1.24
CA MET A 129 10.28 6.50 1.26
C MET A 129 9.69 5.49 2.23
N ASP A 130 9.29 4.31 1.73
CA ASP A 130 9.03 3.18 2.60
C ASP A 130 10.31 2.78 3.34
N ILE A 131 10.16 2.46 4.62
CA ILE A 131 11.24 1.90 5.42
C ILE A 131 11.56 0.48 4.99
N LYS A 132 10.55 -0.34 4.70
CA LYS A 132 10.72 -1.77 4.42
C LYS A 132 10.56 -2.07 2.94
N MET A 133 11.69 -2.14 2.25
CA MET A 133 11.75 -2.53 0.83
C MET A 133 12.74 -3.69 0.62
N PRO A 134 12.59 -4.49 -0.45
CA PRO A 134 13.58 -5.49 -0.86
C PRO A 134 14.88 -4.83 -1.34
N ILE A 135 15.95 -5.63 -1.43
CA ILE A 135 17.30 -5.23 -1.92
C ILE A 135 18.01 -4.25 -0.99
N MET A 136 17.40 -3.11 -0.67
CA MET A 136 17.91 -2.10 0.25
C MET A 136 16.74 -1.41 0.93
N ASP A 137 16.77 -1.39 2.27
CA ASP A 137 15.77 -0.72 3.09
C ASP A 137 15.87 0.81 3.02
N GLY A 138 14.77 1.48 3.39
CA GLY A 138 14.67 2.94 3.33
C GLY A 138 15.62 3.66 4.28
N ASN A 139 15.96 3.06 5.44
CA ASN A 139 16.91 3.65 6.38
C ASN A 139 18.32 3.75 5.77
N THR A 140 18.77 2.65 5.17
CA THR A 140 20.07 2.55 4.49
C THR A 140 20.11 3.47 3.28
N ALA A 141 19.03 3.50 2.50
CA ALA A 141 18.91 4.39 1.35
C ALA A 141 18.95 5.87 1.76
N ALA A 142 18.20 6.25 2.79
CA ALA A 142 18.16 7.62 3.28
C ALA A 142 19.52 8.10 3.80
N LYS A 143 20.25 7.26 4.56
CA LYS A 143 21.63 7.57 4.99
C LYS A 143 22.53 7.88 3.81
N LEU A 144 22.52 7.00 2.81
CA LEU A 144 23.35 7.16 1.60
C LEU A 144 22.93 8.38 0.78
N ILE A 145 21.64 8.71 0.71
CA ILE A 145 21.15 9.91 0.02
C ILE A 145 21.60 11.18 0.75
N LYS A 146 21.47 11.22 2.07
CA LYS A 146 21.89 12.36 2.90
C LYS A 146 23.40 12.63 2.84
N GLU A 147 24.23 11.62 2.53
CA GLU A 147 25.67 11.84 2.30
C GLU A 147 25.96 12.76 1.10
N PHE A 148 25.17 12.72 0.03
CA PHE A 148 25.37 13.55 -1.16
C PHE A 148 24.28 14.62 -1.39
N ARG A 149 23.16 14.55 -0.67
CA ARG A 149 22.08 15.55 -0.63
C ARG A 149 21.57 15.76 0.81
N PRO A 150 22.37 16.37 1.70
CA PRO A 150 22.02 16.51 3.11
C PRO A 150 20.72 17.29 3.35
N ASP A 151 20.46 18.30 2.52
CA ASP A 151 19.30 19.18 2.65
C ASP A 151 18.04 18.66 1.93
N LEU A 152 18.12 17.53 1.22
CA LEU A 152 16.96 16.97 0.54
C LEU A 152 16.01 16.37 1.58
N PRO A 153 14.75 16.84 1.70
CA PRO A 153 13.79 16.28 2.63
C PRO A 153 13.44 14.83 2.27
N ILE A 154 13.46 13.95 3.28
CA ILE A 154 13.07 12.54 3.17
C ILE A 154 12.03 12.27 4.25
N ILE A 155 10.81 11.95 3.81
CA ILE A 155 9.70 11.57 4.67
C ILE A 155 9.54 10.06 4.62
N ALA A 156 9.66 9.42 5.77
CA ALA A 156 9.49 7.98 5.88
C ALA A 156 8.02 7.59 5.94
N GLN A 157 7.64 6.55 5.21
CA GLN A 157 6.35 5.89 5.36
C GLN A 157 6.50 4.70 6.31
N THR A 158 5.69 4.66 7.37
CA THR A 158 5.86 3.68 8.46
C THR A 158 4.51 3.14 8.94
N ALA A 159 4.48 1.89 9.41
CA ALA A 159 3.32 1.30 10.07
C ALA A 159 3.20 1.69 11.57
N TYR A 160 4.18 2.44 12.10
CA TYR A 160 4.28 2.82 13.51
C TYR A 160 4.18 4.33 13.68
N TYR A 161 3.68 4.77 14.84
CA TYR A 161 3.65 6.19 15.22
C TYR A 161 5.05 6.76 15.46
N TYR A 162 5.21 8.06 15.22
CA TYR A 162 6.48 8.80 15.33
C TYR A 162 7.30 8.51 16.60
N GLU A 163 6.66 8.46 17.78
CA GLU A 163 7.33 8.20 19.05
C GLU A 163 8.01 6.82 19.10
N GLN A 164 7.37 5.82 18.49
CA GLN A 164 7.88 4.45 18.41
C GLN A 164 8.98 4.33 17.35
N CYS A 165 8.90 5.14 16.28
CA CYS A 165 9.93 5.16 15.24
C CYS A 165 11.29 5.58 15.78
N LYS A 166 11.35 6.51 16.74
CA LYS A 166 12.61 6.96 17.36
C LYS A 166 13.30 5.85 18.16
N GLU A 167 12.53 5.00 18.84
CA GLU A 167 13.06 3.85 19.57
C GLU A 167 13.48 2.71 18.63
N ILE A 168 12.71 2.47 17.55
CA ILE A 168 12.92 1.34 16.65
C ILE A 168 14.07 1.61 15.65
N TYR A 169 14.15 2.84 15.11
CA TYR A 169 15.04 3.15 13.98
C TYR A 169 16.25 4.03 14.35
N GLY A 170 16.34 4.52 15.59
CA GLY A 170 17.51 5.25 16.08
C GLY A 170 17.61 6.69 15.57
N GLU A 171 18.84 7.22 15.42
CA GLU A 171 19.09 8.60 14.95
C GLU A 171 18.27 8.93 13.70
N MET A 172 17.51 10.03 13.81
CA MET A 172 16.54 10.49 12.81
C MET A 172 17.25 10.93 11.53
N VAL A 173 17.40 9.99 10.60
CA VAL A 173 17.87 10.23 9.23
C VAL A 173 16.77 10.84 8.36
N PHE A 174 15.51 10.60 8.73
CA PHE A 174 14.34 11.15 8.09
C PHE A 174 13.97 12.49 8.72
N ASP A 175 13.51 13.40 7.89
CA ASP A 175 13.06 14.72 8.32
C ASP A 175 11.65 14.66 8.93
N GLU A 176 10.83 13.70 8.47
CA GLU A 176 9.46 13.48 8.97
C GLU A 176 9.00 12.02 8.75
N TYR A 177 7.87 11.64 9.36
CA TYR A 177 7.28 10.31 9.25
C TYR A 177 5.77 10.42 9.02
N ILE A 178 5.25 9.64 8.06
CA ILE A 178 3.82 9.51 7.76
C ILE A 178 3.39 8.06 8.03
N THR A 179 2.19 7.89 8.58
CA THR A 179 1.66 6.55 8.87
C THR A 179 1.04 5.90 7.64
N LYS A 180 1.25 4.60 7.46
CA LYS A 180 0.56 3.81 6.44
C LYS A 180 -0.78 3.28 6.99
N PRO A 181 -1.88 3.31 6.21
CA PRO A 181 -2.00 3.91 4.88
C PRO A 181 -2.03 5.44 4.95
N ILE A 182 -1.46 6.10 3.93
CA ILE A 182 -1.46 7.57 3.84
C ILE A 182 -2.91 8.07 3.76
N ASN A 183 -3.23 9.12 4.50
CA ASN A 183 -4.53 9.78 4.48
C ASN A 183 -4.43 11.11 3.73
N ASP A 184 -5.48 11.51 3.01
CA ASP A 184 -5.51 12.73 2.18
C ASP A 184 -5.29 14.03 2.98
N ASP A 185 -5.55 13.98 4.30
CA ASP A 185 -5.41 15.12 5.22
C ASP A 185 -3.98 15.28 5.80
N GLU A 186 -3.07 14.33 5.58
CA GLU A 186 -1.66 14.33 6.05
C GLU A 186 -0.69 14.79 4.96
#